data_AF-A0A928WM63-F1
#
_entry.id   AF-A0A928WM63-F1
#
_cell.length_a   1.000
_cell.length_b   1.000
_cell.length_c   1.000
_cell.angle_alpha   90.00
_cell.angle_beta   90.00
_cell.angle_gamma   90.00
#
_symmetry.space_group_name_H-M   'P 1'
#
loop_
_entity.id
_entity.type
_entity.pdbx_description
1 polymer ?
#
loop_
_entity_poly.entity_id
_entity_poly.type
_entity_poly.pdbx_seq_one_letter_code
_entity_poly.pdbx_strand_id
1 'polypeptide(L)'
;MSSLNLLAVFNPSNYWRGGYITIPWQANIQKLQIPPEELVISDLRDLSHTPINFQIDRIDPEDPTRDTLVLALSNPIPPGSEDDVLVSGFLRVDRGQPKQLGVGEPNIEVVYGSDGRERGVRLINNRLIVWFNLIPAPEDNERNWFSGSATSVQLDHQEILDPFRAAKGEWLGQDPEKRCMQVSELQLPGTLYPKSPYYQVSLFNHAYRLVSQSSGSVRATITIASEPFDYMGADPVTGNNRHLVCELYRVISLYAGADYLIEELFVKGKPKGEEDRIESTPEVVHLPFGLHYFAHMNMGQTQDIEQVFPVPDWFAVGSTAPPYAAYGLATNLHIEAIAHPYEGNPSRFSWQLLPGNYAKCLHMFMRDQPEGFDARIGHFWYELIYGPLKAEIYQDAEVKIPLKKC
;
A
#
# COMPACT_ATOMS: atom_id res chain seq x y z
N MET A 1 -22.98 20.83 28.56
CA MET A 1 -22.28 19.54 28.50
C MET A 1 -21.32 19.64 27.33
N SER A 2 -20.02 19.39 27.51
CA SER A 2 -19.08 19.34 26.38
C SER A 2 -19.42 18.14 25.51
N SER A 3 -19.63 18.34 24.22
CA SER A 3 -19.82 17.24 23.26
C SER A 3 -18.62 16.30 23.33
N LEU A 4 -18.87 15.01 23.58
CA LEU A 4 -17.84 13.97 23.45
C LEU A 4 -17.51 13.83 21.97
N ASN A 5 -16.22 13.94 21.60
CA ASN A 5 -15.80 13.65 20.25
C ASN A 5 -15.61 12.13 20.13
N LEU A 6 -16.43 11.50 19.30
CA LEU A 6 -16.46 10.05 19.15
C LEU A 6 -16.24 9.65 17.70
N LEU A 7 -15.54 8.54 17.51
CA LEU A 7 -15.50 7.79 16.26
C LEU A 7 -16.37 6.55 16.40
N ALA A 8 -17.37 6.43 15.54
CA ALA A 8 -18.11 5.19 15.36
C ALA A 8 -17.24 4.22 14.55
N VAL A 9 -17.05 3.00 15.06
CA VAL A 9 -16.27 1.94 14.41
C VAL A 9 -17.21 0.88 13.86
N PHE A 10 -16.97 0.46 12.63
CA PHE A 10 -17.75 -0.56 11.93
C PHE A 10 -16.87 -1.75 11.60
N ASN A 11 -17.38 -2.92 11.95
CA ASN A 11 -16.81 -4.20 11.60
C ASN A 11 -17.75 -4.91 10.62
N PRO A 12 -17.50 -4.83 9.30
CA PRO A 12 -18.35 -5.46 8.27
C PRO A 12 -18.27 -7.00 8.24
N SER A 13 -17.85 -7.65 9.33
CA SER A 13 -17.68 -9.10 9.42
C SER A 13 -18.53 -9.70 10.53
N ASN A 14 -18.84 -10.99 10.41
CA ASN A 14 -19.65 -11.74 11.38
C ASN A 14 -18.83 -12.31 12.55
N TYR A 15 -17.56 -11.96 12.67
CA TYR A 15 -16.67 -12.37 13.75
C TYR A 15 -15.95 -11.15 14.37
N TRP A 16 -15.45 -11.34 15.59
CA TRP A 16 -14.68 -10.32 16.30
C TRP A 16 -13.30 -10.17 15.67
N ARG A 17 -12.88 -8.94 15.36
CA ARG A 17 -11.52 -8.70 14.84
C ARG A 17 -10.94 -7.37 15.31
N GLY A 18 -9.63 -7.37 15.50
CA GLY A 18 -8.82 -6.17 15.69
C GLY A 18 -8.18 -5.74 14.37
N GLY A 19 -7.09 -4.99 14.44
CA GLY A 19 -6.31 -4.61 13.27
C GLY A 19 -6.29 -3.10 13.04
N TYR A 20 -6.23 -2.69 11.78
CA TYR A 20 -5.96 -1.31 11.42
C TYR A 20 -7.20 -0.60 10.87
N ILE A 21 -7.36 0.67 11.25
CA ILE A 21 -8.37 1.56 10.68
C ILE A 21 -7.65 2.73 10.03
N THR A 22 -8.02 3.05 8.79
CA THR A 22 -7.50 4.22 8.06
C THR A 22 -8.65 5.17 7.78
N ILE A 23 -8.48 6.44 8.16
CA ILE A 23 -9.50 7.49 8.03
C ILE A 23 -8.86 8.71 7.35
N PRO A 24 -9.54 9.38 6.39
CA PRO A 24 -9.08 10.67 5.87
C PRO A 24 -8.92 11.70 7.00
N TRP A 25 -7.73 12.29 7.12
CA TRP A 25 -7.41 13.22 8.21
C TRP A 25 -8.19 14.53 8.10
N GLN A 26 -8.15 15.17 6.92
CA GLN A 26 -8.77 16.49 6.73
C GLN A 26 -10.29 16.45 6.72
N ALA A 27 -10.89 15.47 6.05
CA ALA A 27 -12.34 15.40 5.90
C ALA A 27 -13.07 15.14 7.22
N ASN A 28 -12.39 14.43 8.15
CA ASN A 28 -12.99 14.00 9.39
C ASN A 28 -12.37 14.75 10.58
N ILE A 29 -11.12 14.49 10.93
CA ILE A 29 -10.62 14.77 12.28
C ILE A 29 -10.23 16.23 12.52
N GLN A 30 -9.82 16.98 11.48
CA GLN A 30 -9.54 18.42 11.64
C GLN A 30 -10.74 19.21 12.17
N LYS A 31 -11.97 18.73 11.94
CA LYS A 31 -13.21 19.34 12.48
C LYS A 31 -13.25 19.36 14.01
N LEU A 32 -12.52 18.46 14.67
CA LEU A 32 -12.45 18.36 16.13
C LEU A 32 -11.54 19.43 16.76
N GLN A 33 -10.78 20.18 15.94
CA GLN A 33 -9.86 21.26 16.36
C GLN A 33 -8.81 20.82 17.40
N ILE A 34 -8.45 19.53 17.44
CA ILE A 34 -7.39 18.99 18.31
C ILE A 34 -6.10 18.92 17.48
N PRO A 35 -5.01 19.58 17.93
CA PRO A 35 -3.71 19.45 17.28
C PRO A 35 -3.20 18.00 17.30
N PRO A 36 -2.52 17.50 16.25
CA PRO A 36 -1.93 16.16 16.21
C PRO A 36 -1.12 15.77 17.45
N GLU A 37 -0.33 16.70 17.98
CA GLU A 37 0.55 16.55 19.13
C GLU A 37 -0.18 16.45 20.48
N GLU A 38 -1.47 16.78 20.51
CA GLU A 38 -2.33 16.64 21.68
C GLU A 38 -3.37 15.52 21.51
N LEU A 39 -3.40 14.85 20.36
CA LEU A 39 -4.44 13.88 20.06
C LEU A 39 -4.25 12.61 20.89
N VAL A 40 -5.32 12.18 21.57
CA VAL A 40 -5.38 10.89 22.25
C VAL A 40 -6.66 10.18 21.85
N ILE A 41 -6.51 8.91 21.47
CA ILE A 41 -7.63 8.05 21.06
C ILE A 41 -7.69 6.88 22.03
N SER A 42 -8.87 6.58 22.57
CA SER A 42 -9.08 5.47 23.51
C SER A 42 -10.34 4.69 23.16
N ASP A 43 -10.32 3.37 23.38
CA ASP A 43 -11.51 2.53 23.23
C ASP A 43 -12.43 2.70 24.45
N LEU A 44 -13.69 3.09 24.24
CA LEU A 44 -14.64 3.25 25.35
C LEU A 44 -14.99 1.94 26.05
N ARG A 45 -14.73 0.79 25.42
CA ARG A 45 -14.93 -0.53 26.02
C ARG A 45 -13.76 -0.95 26.91
N ASP A 46 -12.60 -0.31 26.72
CA ASP A 46 -11.41 -0.60 27.50
C ASP A 46 -11.40 0.20 28.81
N LEU A 47 -11.70 -0.50 29.90
CA LEU A 47 -11.71 0.08 31.26
C LEU A 47 -10.32 0.50 31.76
N SER A 48 -9.24 0.06 31.10
CA SER A 48 -7.88 0.52 31.43
C SER A 48 -7.60 1.93 30.90
N HIS A 49 -8.42 2.43 29.97
CA HIS A 49 -8.23 3.70 29.27
C HIS A 49 -6.85 3.84 28.61
N THR A 50 -6.26 2.71 28.20
CA THR A 50 -4.97 2.71 27.51
C THR A 50 -5.14 3.40 26.15
N PRO A 51 -4.30 4.41 25.82
CA PRO A 51 -4.34 5.04 24.51
C PRO A 51 -4.06 4.03 23.39
N ILE A 52 -4.87 4.12 22.33
CA ILE A 52 -4.66 3.41 21.08
C ILE A 52 -3.46 4.00 20.35
N ASN A 53 -2.60 3.14 19.81
CA ASN A 53 -1.51 3.57 18.94
C ASN A 53 -2.12 4.17 17.66
N PHE A 54 -1.70 5.37 17.31
CA PHE A 54 -2.10 6.04 16.08
C PHE A 54 -0.92 6.78 15.45
N GLN A 55 -1.07 7.13 14.18
CA GLN A 55 -0.21 8.08 13.49
C GLN A 55 -0.96 8.79 12.36
N ILE A 56 -0.44 9.94 11.94
CA ILE A 56 -0.95 10.67 10.78
C ILE A 56 0.10 10.55 9.68
N ASP A 57 -0.29 9.95 8.56
CA ASP A 57 0.57 9.81 7.40
C ASP A 57 0.33 10.92 6.40
N ARG A 58 1.41 11.61 6.03
CA ARG A 58 1.42 12.58 4.94
C ARG A 58 1.69 11.85 3.63
N ILE A 59 0.62 11.60 2.87
CA ILE A 59 0.69 10.78 1.66
C ILE A 59 1.21 11.59 0.49
N ASP A 60 0.69 12.79 0.27
CA ASP A 60 1.14 13.69 -0.78
C ASP A 60 1.29 15.12 -0.23
N PRO A 61 2.52 15.67 -0.19
CA PRO A 61 2.75 17.05 0.21
C PRO A 61 2.01 18.09 -0.64
N GLU A 62 1.69 17.77 -1.90
CA GLU A 62 0.94 18.67 -2.79
C GLU A 62 -0.58 18.55 -2.60
N ASP A 63 -1.07 17.47 -2.00
CA ASP A 63 -2.50 17.21 -1.77
C ASP A 63 -2.77 16.71 -0.33
N PRO A 64 -2.90 17.66 0.62
CA PRO A 64 -3.19 17.35 2.01
C PRO A 64 -4.52 16.61 2.24
N THR A 65 -5.43 16.57 1.26
CA THR A 65 -6.71 15.84 1.41
C THR A 65 -6.50 14.33 1.48
N ARG A 66 -5.32 13.85 1.04
CA ARG A 66 -4.89 12.46 1.09
C ARG A 66 -4.21 12.08 2.39
N ASP A 67 -3.96 13.02 3.30
CA ASP A 67 -3.43 12.70 4.61
C ASP A 67 -4.36 11.73 5.34
N THR A 68 -3.80 10.73 6.01
CA THR A 68 -4.60 9.68 6.67
C THR A 68 -4.25 9.58 8.15
N LEU A 69 -5.28 9.43 8.99
CA LEU A 69 -5.13 8.94 10.36
C LEU A 69 -5.21 7.42 10.33
N VAL A 70 -4.20 6.77 10.90
CA VAL A 70 -4.14 5.31 11.00
C VAL A 70 -4.13 4.90 12.47
N LEU A 71 -5.03 4.00 12.83
CA LEU A 71 -5.20 3.48 14.19
C LEU A 71 -4.85 1.99 14.22
N ALA A 72 -4.24 1.52 15.31
CA ALA A 72 -4.02 0.09 15.57
C ALA A 72 -4.85 -0.38 16.76
N LEU A 73 -5.92 -1.11 16.48
CA LEU A 73 -6.80 -1.70 17.49
C LEU A 73 -6.24 -3.04 17.98
N SER A 74 -5.63 -3.02 19.16
CA SER A 74 -5.16 -4.23 19.84
C SER A 74 -6.31 -5.09 20.37
N ASN A 75 -7.42 -4.46 20.79
CA ASN A 75 -8.60 -5.14 21.31
C ASN A 75 -9.63 -5.37 20.19
N PRO A 76 -10.10 -6.61 19.98
CA PRO A 76 -11.08 -6.89 18.94
C PRO A 76 -12.38 -6.10 19.10
N ILE A 77 -12.94 -5.65 17.98
CA ILE A 77 -14.25 -5.00 17.87
C ILE A 77 -15.30 -6.08 17.58
N PRO A 78 -16.52 -6.00 18.15
CA PRO A 78 -17.56 -7.00 17.93
C PRO A 78 -18.00 -7.02 16.46
N PRO A 79 -18.66 -8.08 15.99
CA PRO A 79 -19.21 -8.12 14.65
C PRO A 79 -20.28 -7.04 14.44
N GLY A 80 -20.34 -6.51 13.22
CA GLY A 80 -21.36 -5.57 12.74
C GLY A 80 -22.19 -6.17 11.61
N SER A 81 -22.92 -5.31 10.90
CA SER A 81 -23.57 -5.65 9.63
C SER A 81 -22.65 -5.34 8.45
N GLU A 82 -22.71 -6.13 7.37
CA GLU A 82 -21.96 -5.85 6.14
C GLU A 82 -22.29 -4.47 5.53
N ASP A 83 -23.52 -3.99 5.72
CA ASP A 83 -24.00 -2.69 5.23
C ASP A 83 -23.54 -1.49 6.10
N ASP A 84 -22.67 -1.71 7.09
CA ASP A 84 -22.20 -0.68 8.05
C ASP A 84 -23.33 0.09 8.78
N VAL A 85 -24.56 -0.45 8.83
CA VAL A 85 -25.72 0.20 9.47
C VAL A 85 -25.57 0.23 10.99
N LEU A 86 -24.95 -0.81 11.57
CA LEU A 86 -24.80 -0.94 13.01
C LEU A 86 -23.37 -0.67 13.45
N VAL A 87 -23.21 0.35 14.30
CA VAL A 87 -21.94 0.67 14.96
C VAL A 87 -21.50 -0.50 15.84
N SER A 88 -20.29 -0.99 15.61
CA SER A 88 -19.70 -2.09 16.38
C SER A 88 -19.01 -1.62 17.65
N GLY A 89 -18.53 -0.37 17.69
CA GLY A 89 -17.90 0.21 18.86
C GLY A 89 -17.67 1.71 18.73
N PHE A 90 -17.23 2.34 19.81
CA PHE A 90 -16.91 3.77 19.83
C PHE A 90 -15.51 4.01 20.36
N LEU A 91 -14.75 4.83 19.66
CA LEU A 91 -13.48 5.36 20.13
C LEU A 91 -13.69 6.80 20.56
N ARG A 92 -13.14 7.17 21.71
CA ARG A 92 -13.13 8.54 22.20
C ARG A 92 -11.90 9.26 21.69
N VAL A 93 -12.09 10.48 21.20
CA VAL A 93 -11.04 11.38 20.73
C VAL A 93 -10.94 12.57 21.68
N ASP A 94 -9.80 12.72 22.35
CA ASP A 94 -9.57 13.78 23.33
C ASP A 94 -8.26 14.52 23.11
N ARG A 95 -8.10 15.61 23.86
CA ARG A 95 -6.80 16.23 24.12
C ARG A 95 -6.10 15.53 25.27
N GLY A 96 -4.82 15.26 25.11
CA GLY A 96 -3.96 14.68 26.14
C GLY A 96 -2.51 14.65 25.70
N GLN A 97 -1.71 13.82 26.38
CA GLN A 97 -0.34 13.55 25.96
C GLN A 97 -0.33 12.25 25.16
N PRO A 98 0.07 12.27 23.87
CA PRO A 98 0.20 11.06 23.09
C PRO A 98 1.17 10.08 23.75
N LYS A 99 0.94 8.80 23.52
CA LYS A 99 1.85 7.75 23.94
C LYS A 99 3.22 7.98 23.29
N GLN A 100 4.29 7.95 24.08
CA GLN A 100 5.64 8.07 23.55
C GLN A 100 6.00 6.84 22.70
N LEU A 101 6.74 7.09 21.62
CA LEU A 101 7.23 6.07 20.71
C LEU A 101 8.15 5.11 21.48
N GLY A 102 7.87 3.81 21.37
CA GLY A 102 8.65 2.74 21.97
C GLY A 102 9.89 2.35 21.16
N VAL A 103 10.79 1.59 21.78
CA VAL A 103 11.91 0.94 21.06
C VAL A 103 11.36 -0.22 20.22
N GLY A 104 11.81 -0.33 18.97
CA GLY A 104 11.35 -1.37 18.03
C GLY A 104 10.10 -0.98 17.24
N GLU A 105 9.82 0.31 17.07
CA GLU A 105 8.75 0.74 16.19
C GLU A 105 9.17 0.69 14.72
N PRO A 106 8.19 0.63 13.80
CA PRO A 106 8.47 0.77 12.38
C PRO A 106 9.27 2.02 12.07
N ASN A 107 10.33 1.87 11.27
CA ASN A 107 11.19 2.98 10.89
C ASN A 107 11.60 2.92 9.42
N ILE A 108 12.15 4.04 8.98
CA ILE A 108 12.62 4.26 7.61
C ILE A 108 14.05 4.77 7.66
N GLU A 109 14.93 4.14 6.89
CA GLU A 109 16.28 4.62 6.62
C GLU A 109 16.38 5.01 5.14
N VAL A 110 16.63 6.29 4.85
CA VAL A 110 16.90 6.76 3.48
C VAL A 110 18.39 6.75 3.24
N VAL A 111 18.81 6.13 2.14
CA VAL A 111 20.23 6.07 1.76
C VAL A 111 20.47 7.01 0.58
N TYR A 112 21.49 7.84 0.75
CA TYR A 112 21.89 8.86 -0.20
C TYR A 112 23.18 8.46 -0.92
N GLY A 113 23.26 8.79 -2.20
CA GLY A 113 24.48 8.65 -3.00
C GLY A 113 25.50 9.75 -2.67
N SER A 114 26.68 9.64 -3.27
CA SER A 114 27.74 10.64 -3.15
C SER A 114 27.35 12.01 -3.71
N ASP A 115 26.37 12.05 -4.62
CA ASP A 115 25.77 13.25 -5.21
C ASP A 115 24.66 13.86 -4.34
N GLY A 116 24.38 13.29 -3.17
CA GLY A 116 23.36 13.76 -2.24
C GLY A 116 21.93 13.42 -2.64
N ARG A 117 21.72 12.63 -3.70
CA ARG A 117 20.40 12.16 -4.13
C ARG A 117 20.01 10.87 -3.42
N GLU A 118 18.72 10.68 -3.15
CA GLU A 118 18.19 9.43 -2.62
C GLU A 118 18.42 8.29 -3.62
N ARG A 119 18.96 7.15 -3.14
CA ARG A 119 19.23 5.97 -3.96
C ARG A 119 18.33 4.79 -3.62
N GLY A 120 17.94 4.69 -2.35
CA GLY A 120 17.09 3.63 -1.84
C GLY A 120 16.53 3.95 -0.47
N VAL A 121 15.55 3.16 -0.07
CA VAL A 121 14.89 3.26 1.22
C VAL A 121 14.84 1.88 1.87
N ARG A 122 15.13 1.83 3.16
CA ARG A 122 14.94 0.66 3.99
C ARG A 122 13.73 0.85 4.89
N LEU A 123 12.74 -0.03 4.79
CA LEU A 123 11.61 -0.10 5.72
C LEU A 123 11.83 -1.25 6.70
N ILE A 124 11.65 -1.01 8.01
CA ILE A 124 11.90 -1.99 9.07
C ILE A 124 10.71 -2.00 10.04
N ASN A 125 10.25 -3.15 10.50
CA ASN A 125 9.19 -3.29 11.53
C ASN A 125 9.48 -4.37 12.60
N ASN A 126 10.75 -4.61 12.89
CA ASN A 126 11.32 -5.73 13.67
C ASN A 126 11.27 -7.11 13.02
N ARG A 127 10.23 -7.41 12.22
CA ARG A 127 10.04 -8.74 11.63
C ARG A 127 10.49 -8.78 10.17
N LEU A 128 10.05 -7.80 9.39
CA LEU A 128 10.37 -7.61 8.00
C LEU A 128 11.32 -6.41 7.84
N ILE A 129 12.33 -6.58 6.99
CA ILE A 129 13.25 -5.55 6.54
C ILE A 129 13.21 -5.55 5.02
N VAL A 130 12.85 -4.42 4.42
CA VAL A 130 12.71 -4.31 2.97
C VAL A 130 13.62 -3.20 2.47
N TRP A 131 14.52 -3.54 1.58
CA TRP A 131 15.33 -2.59 0.83
C TRP A 131 14.70 -2.34 -0.54
N PHE A 132 14.30 -1.10 -0.76
CA PHE A 132 13.61 -0.64 -1.96
C PHE A 132 14.48 0.35 -2.73
N ASN A 133 14.75 0.06 -4.01
CA ASN A 133 15.59 0.93 -4.84
C ASN A 133 14.75 2.03 -5.50
N LEU A 134 15.26 3.25 -5.41
CA LEU A 134 14.67 4.42 -6.06
C LEU A 134 15.28 4.70 -7.43
N ILE A 135 16.49 4.21 -7.70
CA ILE A 135 17.15 4.41 -8.99
C ILE A 135 17.48 3.08 -9.68
N PRO A 136 17.65 3.08 -11.01
CA PRO A 136 17.85 1.84 -11.77
C PRO A 136 19.10 1.07 -11.36
N ALA A 137 20.21 1.77 -11.12
CA ALA A 137 21.52 1.22 -10.73
C ALA A 137 21.99 1.84 -9.39
N PRO A 138 21.52 1.35 -8.23
CA PRO A 138 21.82 1.91 -6.91
C PRO A 138 23.32 1.91 -6.55
N GLU A 139 24.09 0.99 -7.14
CA GLU A 139 25.53 0.81 -6.91
C GLU A 139 26.40 1.41 -8.04
N ASP A 140 25.82 2.19 -8.96
CA ASP A 140 26.49 2.75 -10.14
C ASP A 140 27.24 1.69 -10.98
N ASN A 141 26.71 0.46 -11.01
CA ASN A 141 27.32 -0.72 -11.64
C ASN A 141 26.72 -1.07 -13.03
N GLU A 142 26.08 -0.09 -13.68
CA GLU A 142 25.41 -0.17 -14.99
C GLU A 142 24.21 -1.15 -15.09
N ARG A 143 23.80 -1.78 -13.98
CA ARG A 143 22.62 -2.66 -13.96
C ARG A 143 21.34 -1.83 -13.77
N ASN A 144 20.70 -1.44 -14.86
CA ASN A 144 19.67 -0.41 -14.90
C ASN A 144 18.21 -0.92 -14.82
N TRP A 145 17.89 -1.89 -13.94
CA TRP A 145 16.55 -2.49 -13.92
C TRP A 145 15.98 -2.73 -12.51
N PHE A 146 16.53 -2.11 -11.46
CA PHE A 146 16.04 -2.31 -10.09
C PHE A 146 15.11 -1.22 -9.58
N SER A 147 14.91 -0.16 -10.35
CA SER A 147 14.14 0.97 -9.84
C SER A 147 12.69 0.59 -9.59
N GLY A 148 12.13 1.12 -8.50
CA GLY A 148 10.77 0.80 -8.11
C GLY A 148 10.61 -0.66 -7.67
N SER A 149 11.66 -1.32 -7.16
CA SER A 149 11.57 -2.71 -6.72
C SER A 149 12.26 -2.93 -5.39
N ALA A 150 11.80 -3.95 -4.66
CA ALA A 150 12.49 -4.45 -3.49
C ALA A 150 13.55 -5.46 -3.92
N THR A 151 14.84 -5.18 -3.69
CA THR A 151 15.95 -6.09 -4.05
C THR A 151 16.54 -6.85 -2.85
N SER A 152 16.09 -6.51 -1.65
CA SER A 152 16.28 -7.37 -0.47
C SER A 152 15.01 -7.32 0.35
N VAL A 153 14.52 -8.50 0.70
CA VAL A 153 13.45 -8.66 1.69
C VAL A 153 13.96 -9.66 2.71
N GLN A 154 14.01 -9.28 3.97
CA GLN A 154 14.43 -10.14 5.06
C GLN A 154 13.29 -10.34 6.03
N LEU A 155 12.92 -11.60 6.26
CA LEU A 155 11.96 -12.00 7.27
C LEU A 155 12.71 -12.65 8.43
N ASP A 156 12.58 -12.08 9.63
CA ASP A 156 13.37 -12.39 10.84
C ASP A 156 14.89 -12.42 10.56
N HIS A 157 15.37 -11.38 9.87
CA HIS A 157 16.77 -11.21 9.46
C HIS A 157 17.31 -12.26 8.48
N GLN A 158 16.44 -13.03 7.81
CA GLN A 158 16.82 -13.96 6.76
C GLN A 158 16.27 -13.50 5.42
N GLU A 159 17.14 -13.38 4.41
CA GLU A 159 16.75 -13.02 3.04
C GLU A 159 15.82 -14.08 2.44
N ILE A 160 14.75 -13.63 1.78
CA ILE A 160 13.75 -14.52 1.18
C ILE A 160 13.75 -14.49 -0.35
N LEU A 161 14.32 -13.46 -1.00
CA LEU A 161 14.34 -13.40 -2.47
C LEU A 161 15.37 -14.39 -3.05
N ASP A 162 16.42 -14.69 -2.28
CA ASP A 162 17.43 -15.72 -2.59
C ASP A 162 17.85 -16.47 -1.30
N PRO A 163 16.99 -17.37 -0.78
CA PRO A 163 17.13 -17.91 0.57
C PRO A 163 18.33 -18.85 0.74
N PHE A 164 18.80 -19.53 -0.31
CA PHE A 164 19.86 -20.54 -0.20
C PHE A 164 21.22 -19.98 0.13
N ARG A 165 21.62 -18.90 -0.53
CA ARG A 165 22.93 -18.28 -0.29
C ARG A 165 22.92 -17.59 1.08
N ALA A 166 21.83 -16.90 1.41
CA ALA A 166 21.65 -16.28 2.72
C ALA A 166 21.65 -17.29 3.88
N ALA A 167 20.99 -18.45 3.73
CA ALA A 167 20.98 -19.51 4.74
C ALA A 167 22.37 -20.10 5.03
N LYS A 168 23.33 -19.97 4.10
CA LYS A 168 24.73 -20.36 4.30
C LYS A 168 25.58 -19.26 4.94
N GLY A 169 24.99 -18.12 5.30
CA GLY A 169 25.71 -16.92 5.73
C GLY A 169 26.43 -16.20 4.59
N GLU A 170 26.18 -16.60 3.33
CA GLU A 170 26.78 -16.02 2.14
C GLU A 170 25.92 -14.84 1.67
N TRP A 171 26.18 -13.67 2.25
CA TRP A 171 25.63 -12.40 1.74
C TRP A 171 26.27 -12.01 0.39
N LEU A 172 27.49 -12.49 0.14
CA LEU A 172 28.18 -12.33 -1.13
C LEU A 172 27.73 -13.41 -2.11
N GLY A 173 27.38 -13.00 -3.32
CA GLY A 173 27.00 -13.90 -4.41
C GLY A 173 25.51 -14.13 -4.54
N GLN A 174 24.62 -13.46 -3.79
CA GLN A 174 23.18 -13.50 -4.07
C GLN A 174 22.87 -13.22 -5.55
N ASP A 175 21.77 -13.79 -6.07
CA ASP A 175 21.40 -13.58 -7.47
C ASP A 175 21.35 -12.07 -7.77
N PRO A 176 22.19 -11.59 -8.70
CA PRO A 176 22.32 -10.16 -8.95
C PRO A 176 21.04 -9.55 -9.52
N GLU A 177 20.13 -10.34 -10.07
CA GLU A 177 18.87 -9.87 -10.65
C GLU A 177 17.68 -9.98 -9.69
N LYS A 178 17.85 -10.51 -8.47
CA LYS A 178 16.75 -10.73 -7.55
C LYS A 178 16.01 -9.43 -7.24
N ARG A 179 14.69 -9.48 -7.33
CA ARG A 179 13.81 -8.34 -7.06
C ARG A 179 12.36 -8.79 -6.95
N CYS A 180 11.54 -8.05 -6.23
CA CYS A 180 10.10 -8.22 -6.24
C CYS A 180 9.38 -6.87 -6.22
N MET A 181 8.07 -6.89 -6.38
CA MET A 181 7.22 -5.70 -6.40
C MET A 181 7.61 -4.67 -7.48
N GLN A 182 8.30 -5.10 -8.55
CA GLN A 182 8.62 -4.19 -9.64
C GLN A 182 7.38 -3.98 -10.50
N VAL A 183 6.91 -2.74 -10.62
CA VAL A 183 5.95 -2.37 -11.66
C VAL A 183 6.76 -2.15 -12.94
N SER A 184 6.69 -3.11 -13.85
CA SER A 184 7.48 -3.11 -15.10
C SER A 184 6.81 -2.31 -16.20
N GLU A 185 5.48 -2.34 -16.26
CA GLU A 185 4.69 -1.63 -17.27
C GLU A 185 3.38 -1.11 -16.68
N LEU A 186 2.87 -0.01 -17.26
CA LEU A 186 1.51 0.47 -17.10
C LEU A 186 0.73 0.32 -18.40
N GLN A 187 -0.55 -0.02 -18.24
CA GLN A 187 -1.51 -0.01 -19.33
C GLN A 187 -2.49 1.16 -19.12
N LEU A 188 -2.37 2.21 -19.91
CA LEU A 188 -3.27 3.36 -19.89
C LEU A 188 -4.34 3.23 -20.99
N PRO A 189 -5.48 3.94 -20.91
CA PRO A 189 -6.48 3.97 -21.97
C PRO A 189 -5.86 4.39 -23.30
N GLY A 190 -6.13 3.63 -24.35
CA GLY A 190 -5.62 3.95 -25.68
C GLY A 190 -6.34 5.12 -26.36
N THR A 191 -5.76 5.62 -27.45
CA THR A 191 -6.40 6.63 -28.29
C THR A 191 -7.47 6.01 -29.18
N LEU A 192 -8.49 6.79 -29.52
CA LEU A 192 -9.52 6.36 -30.47
C LEU A 192 -8.97 6.12 -31.88
N TYR A 193 -7.84 6.78 -32.25
CA TYR A 193 -7.22 6.70 -33.57
C TYR A 193 -5.68 6.85 -33.53
N PRO A 194 -4.91 5.91 -34.12
CA PRO A 194 -5.35 4.58 -34.55
C PRO A 194 -5.90 3.81 -33.34
N LYS A 195 -6.87 2.91 -33.54
CA LYS A 195 -7.50 2.11 -32.48
C LYS A 195 -6.47 1.17 -31.85
N SER A 196 -5.68 1.66 -30.91
CA SER A 196 -5.02 0.83 -29.92
C SER A 196 -5.92 0.81 -28.70
N PRO A 197 -6.35 -0.35 -28.18
CA PRO A 197 -7.18 -0.37 -26.98
C PRO A 197 -6.43 0.20 -25.77
N TYR A 198 -5.09 0.17 -25.80
CA TYR A 198 -4.24 0.58 -24.68
C TYR A 198 -2.99 1.33 -25.14
N TYR A 199 -2.52 2.24 -24.29
CA TYR A 199 -1.21 2.90 -24.35
C TYR A 199 -0.31 2.28 -23.29
N GLN A 200 0.78 1.62 -23.70
CA GLN A 200 1.71 0.98 -22.78
C GLN A 200 2.85 1.92 -22.40
N VAL A 201 3.11 2.05 -21.11
CA VAL A 201 4.26 2.78 -20.56
C VAL A 201 5.19 1.77 -19.92
N SER A 202 6.38 1.65 -20.47
CA SER A 202 7.46 0.87 -19.85
C SER A 202 8.04 1.64 -18.67
N LEU A 203 8.12 1.01 -17.50
CA LEU A 203 8.68 1.59 -16.27
C LEU A 203 9.92 0.84 -15.74
N PHE A 204 10.38 -0.22 -16.41
CA PHE A 204 11.41 -1.14 -15.88
C PHE A 204 12.74 -0.46 -15.49
N ASN A 205 13.07 0.68 -16.09
CA ASN A 205 14.27 1.47 -15.87
C ASN A 205 14.00 2.93 -15.46
N HIS A 206 12.76 3.28 -15.14
CA HIS A 206 12.41 4.64 -14.71
C HIS A 206 12.88 4.86 -13.28
N ALA A 207 13.56 5.97 -13.01
CA ALA A 207 13.86 6.34 -11.62
C ALA A 207 12.57 6.71 -10.86
N TYR A 208 12.63 6.66 -9.54
CA TYR A 208 11.61 7.14 -8.63
C TYR A 208 12.23 8.18 -7.71
N ARG A 209 11.50 9.24 -7.42
CA ARG A 209 11.86 10.20 -6.37
C ARG A 209 11.04 9.93 -5.12
N LEU A 210 11.65 10.11 -3.95
CA LEU A 210 10.95 10.09 -2.68
C LEU A 210 10.10 11.36 -2.54
N VAL A 211 8.78 11.20 -2.39
CA VAL A 211 7.81 12.30 -2.26
C VAL A 211 7.59 12.65 -0.80
N SER A 212 7.33 11.63 0.01
CA SER A 212 7.11 11.78 1.44
C SER A 212 7.48 10.51 2.18
N GLN A 213 7.68 10.65 3.48
CA GLN A 213 7.89 9.54 4.38
C GLN A 213 7.25 9.83 5.73
N SER A 214 6.78 8.78 6.39
CA SER A 214 6.16 8.81 7.72
C SER A 214 6.59 7.59 8.50
N SER A 215 6.90 7.75 9.78
CA SER A 215 7.20 6.62 10.68
C SER A 215 6.58 6.92 12.03
N GLY A 216 6.01 5.89 12.64
CA GLY A 216 5.41 5.97 13.97
C GLY A 216 5.00 4.61 14.49
N SER A 217 4.28 4.63 15.61
CA SER A 217 3.91 3.44 16.37
C SER A 217 3.03 2.41 15.63
N VAL A 218 2.45 2.76 14.48
CA VAL A 218 1.57 1.88 13.71
C VAL A 218 2.28 1.29 12.49
N ARG A 219 2.96 2.13 11.71
CA ARG A 219 3.63 1.74 10.46
C ARG A 219 4.72 2.70 10.02
N ALA A 220 5.61 2.21 9.19
CA ALA A 220 6.51 3.00 8.35
C ALA A 220 5.87 3.12 6.96
N THR A 221 5.79 4.32 6.40
CA THR A 221 5.21 4.57 5.08
C THR A 221 6.11 5.48 4.25
N ILE A 222 6.33 5.14 2.98
CA ILE A 222 6.88 6.05 1.98
C ILE A 222 5.90 6.29 0.85
N THR A 223 5.96 7.48 0.27
CA THR A 223 5.38 7.76 -1.04
C THR A 223 6.50 8.04 -2.01
N ILE A 224 6.51 7.37 -3.15
CA ILE A 224 7.43 7.58 -4.25
C ILE A 224 6.65 7.90 -5.51
N ALA A 225 7.24 8.62 -6.45
CA ALA A 225 6.68 8.65 -7.81
C ALA A 225 7.75 8.47 -8.88
N SER A 226 7.33 7.84 -9.98
CA SER A 226 8.18 7.58 -11.13
C SER A 226 8.65 8.87 -11.79
N GLU A 227 9.68 8.77 -12.62
CA GLU A 227 9.96 9.79 -13.62
C GLU A 227 8.70 10.09 -14.47
N PRO A 228 8.49 11.37 -14.85
CA PRO A 228 7.35 11.75 -15.67
C PRO A 228 7.36 11.07 -17.04
N PHE A 229 6.17 10.74 -17.53
CA PHE A 229 5.96 10.21 -18.88
C PHE A 229 4.80 10.92 -19.56
N ASP A 230 4.87 11.06 -20.88
CA ASP A 230 3.81 11.68 -21.67
C ASP A 230 2.63 10.70 -21.86
N TYR A 231 1.42 11.22 -21.75
CA TYR A 231 0.19 10.53 -22.12
C TYR A 231 -0.61 11.43 -23.08
N MET A 232 -0.98 10.86 -24.22
CA MET A 232 -1.87 11.50 -25.19
C MET A 232 -3.09 10.60 -25.36
N GLY A 233 -4.25 11.07 -24.89
CA GLY A 233 -5.47 10.28 -24.92
C GLY A 233 -6.71 11.12 -24.72
N ALA A 234 -7.86 10.51 -25.01
CA ALA A 234 -9.14 11.16 -24.73
C ALA A 234 -9.32 11.30 -23.22
N ASP A 235 -9.66 12.50 -22.79
CA ASP A 235 -10.08 12.76 -21.42
C ASP A 235 -11.33 11.93 -21.11
N PRO A 236 -11.36 11.17 -20.01
CA PRO A 236 -12.47 10.26 -19.70
C PRO A 236 -13.79 10.99 -19.41
N VAL A 237 -13.75 12.30 -19.10
CA VAL A 237 -14.93 13.11 -18.76
C VAL A 237 -15.46 13.86 -19.98
N THR A 238 -14.56 14.45 -20.77
CA THR A 238 -14.91 15.36 -21.88
C THR A 238 -14.76 14.72 -23.27
N GLY A 239 -14.04 13.60 -23.38
CA GLY A 239 -13.73 12.92 -24.64
C GLY A 239 -12.73 13.65 -25.54
N ASN A 240 -12.25 14.82 -25.14
CA ASN A 240 -11.25 15.59 -25.88
C ASN A 240 -9.86 14.99 -25.69
N ASN A 241 -9.06 14.96 -26.75
CA ASN A 241 -7.66 14.56 -26.62
C ASN A 241 -6.93 15.58 -25.74
N ARG A 242 -6.31 15.09 -24.66
CA ARG A 242 -5.45 15.85 -23.77
C ARG A 242 -4.04 15.28 -23.86
N HIS A 243 -3.07 16.18 -23.79
CA HIS A 243 -1.68 15.83 -23.55
C HIS A 243 -1.39 16.08 -22.07
N LEU A 244 -1.10 15.01 -21.34
CA LEU A 244 -0.79 15.04 -19.92
C LEU A 244 0.65 14.60 -19.70
N VAL A 245 1.34 15.28 -18.79
CA VAL A 245 2.58 14.78 -18.19
C VAL A 245 2.18 14.02 -16.93
N CYS A 246 2.41 12.71 -16.92
CA CYS A 246 1.93 11.79 -15.90
C CYS A 246 3.06 11.20 -15.07
N GLU A 247 2.75 10.86 -13.82
CA GLU A 247 3.64 10.12 -12.93
C GLU A 247 2.85 9.01 -12.22
N LEU A 248 3.48 7.85 -12.04
CA LEU A 248 2.97 6.79 -11.19
C LEU A 248 3.37 7.06 -9.75
N TYR A 249 2.41 7.21 -8.86
CA TYR A 249 2.65 7.31 -7.43
C TYR A 249 2.42 5.96 -6.75
N ARG A 250 3.28 5.63 -5.78
CA ARG A 250 3.22 4.41 -4.99
C ARG A 250 3.40 4.76 -3.53
N VAL A 251 2.44 4.38 -2.69
CA VAL A 251 2.49 4.49 -1.24
C VAL A 251 2.79 3.10 -0.70
N ILE A 252 3.93 2.91 -0.06
CA ILE A 252 4.36 1.62 0.46
C ILE A 252 4.39 1.70 1.98
N SER A 253 3.59 0.85 2.63
CA SER A 253 3.37 0.85 4.07
C SER A 253 3.75 -0.48 4.70
N LEU A 254 4.59 -0.42 5.73
CA LEU A 254 5.03 -1.55 6.55
C LEU A 254 4.52 -1.40 7.99
N TYR A 255 3.52 -2.20 8.35
CA TYR A 255 2.91 -2.17 9.68
C TYR A 255 3.77 -2.83 10.75
N ALA A 256 3.67 -2.39 12.01
CA ALA A 256 4.39 -2.99 13.13
C ALA A 256 4.21 -4.52 13.21
N GLY A 257 5.32 -5.28 13.20
CA GLY A 257 5.33 -6.75 13.33
C GLY A 257 4.77 -7.54 12.15
N ALA A 258 4.36 -6.88 11.07
CA ALA A 258 3.81 -7.53 9.89
C ALA A 258 4.88 -8.30 9.08
N ASP A 259 4.49 -9.40 8.45
CA ASP A 259 5.25 -10.10 7.39
C ASP A 259 4.72 -9.77 5.99
N TYR A 260 4.05 -8.63 5.85
CA TYR A 260 3.51 -8.13 4.61
C TYR A 260 3.71 -6.62 4.48
N LEU A 261 3.64 -6.14 3.24
CA LEU A 261 3.55 -4.73 2.88
C LEU A 261 2.17 -4.43 2.29
N ILE A 262 1.66 -3.22 2.52
CA ILE A 262 0.57 -2.67 1.73
C ILE A 262 1.17 -1.69 0.73
N GLU A 263 0.78 -1.81 -0.53
CA GLU A 263 1.12 -0.88 -1.59
C GLU A 263 -0.17 -0.25 -2.15
N GLU A 264 -0.22 1.06 -2.24
CA GLU A 264 -1.32 1.79 -2.88
C GLU A 264 -0.78 2.58 -4.07
N LEU A 265 -1.39 2.42 -5.25
CA LEU A 265 -0.93 3.01 -6.50
C LEU A 265 -2.01 3.88 -7.14
N PHE A 266 -1.58 4.97 -7.76
CA PHE A 266 -2.43 5.83 -8.57
C PHE A 266 -1.59 6.63 -9.57
N VAL A 267 -2.19 6.98 -10.72
CA VAL A 267 -1.55 7.84 -11.74
C VAL A 267 -2.11 9.25 -11.63
N LYS A 268 -1.21 10.24 -11.64
CA LYS A 268 -1.56 11.67 -11.72
C LYS A 268 -1.02 12.24 -13.01
N GLY A 269 -1.87 12.95 -13.74
CA GLY A 269 -1.51 13.73 -14.92
C GLY A 269 -1.73 15.22 -14.69
N LYS A 270 -0.81 16.05 -15.18
CA LYS A 270 -0.95 17.51 -15.28
C LYS A 270 -1.00 17.92 -16.76
N PRO A 271 -1.90 18.83 -17.18
CA PRO A 271 -1.95 19.29 -18.56
C PRO A 271 -0.62 19.87 -19.05
N LYS A 272 -0.23 19.49 -20.27
CA LYS A 272 0.91 20.06 -20.97
C LYS A 272 0.42 21.21 -21.87
N GLY A 273 0.94 22.41 -21.65
CA GLY A 273 0.63 23.59 -22.46
C GLY A 273 1.38 23.60 -23.80
N GLU A 274 1.04 24.58 -24.67
CA GLU A 274 1.52 24.67 -26.06
C GLU A 274 3.05 24.81 -26.24
N GLU A 275 3.81 25.23 -25.21
CA GLU A 275 5.28 25.37 -25.25
C GLU A 275 6.02 24.29 -24.44
N ASP A 276 5.46 23.08 -24.31
CA ASP A 276 5.96 22.01 -23.43
C ASP A 276 6.04 22.40 -21.93
N ARG A 277 5.49 23.56 -21.55
CA ARG A 277 5.39 23.98 -20.15
C ARG A 277 4.20 23.28 -19.52
N ILE A 278 4.41 22.66 -18.36
CA ILE A 278 3.31 22.20 -17.51
C ILE A 278 2.47 23.43 -17.17
N GLU A 279 1.19 23.40 -17.53
CA GLU A 279 0.32 24.53 -17.23
C GLU A 279 0.28 24.73 -15.71
N SER A 280 0.37 25.98 -15.26
CA SER A 280 0.29 26.32 -13.82
C SER A 280 -1.13 26.16 -13.27
N THR A 281 -2.06 25.63 -14.06
CA THR A 281 -3.42 25.30 -13.65
C THR A 281 -3.39 24.13 -12.65
N PRO A 282 -4.17 24.22 -11.55
CA PRO A 282 -4.18 23.21 -10.50
C PRO A 282 -4.96 21.93 -10.87
N GLU A 283 -5.34 21.72 -12.13
CA GLU A 283 -6.13 20.56 -12.54
C GLU A 283 -5.24 19.30 -12.54
N VAL A 284 -5.38 18.50 -11.48
CA VAL A 284 -4.80 17.15 -11.41
C VAL A 284 -5.82 16.16 -11.98
N VAL A 285 -5.41 15.43 -13.01
CA VAL A 285 -6.23 14.39 -13.64
C VAL A 285 -5.78 13.02 -13.12
N HIS A 286 -6.72 12.23 -12.61
CA HIS A 286 -6.49 10.83 -12.28
C HIS A 286 -6.88 9.93 -13.44
N LEU A 287 -5.94 9.12 -13.92
CA LEU A 287 -6.16 8.20 -15.03
C LEU A 287 -6.43 6.78 -14.51
N PRO A 288 -7.35 6.02 -15.13
CA PRO A 288 -7.39 4.58 -14.94
C PRO A 288 -6.12 3.95 -15.54
N PHE A 289 -5.64 2.87 -14.93
CA PHE A 289 -4.42 2.19 -15.34
C PHE A 289 -4.47 0.71 -14.96
N GLY A 290 -3.94 -0.15 -15.83
CA GLY A 290 -3.56 -1.53 -15.52
C GLY A 290 -2.09 -1.60 -15.12
N LEU A 291 -1.74 -2.61 -14.32
CA LEU A 291 -0.40 -2.80 -13.77
C LEU A 291 0.17 -4.13 -14.25
N HIS A 292 1.42 -4.12 -14.71
CA HIS A 292 2.18 -5.35 -14.94
C HIS A 292 3.36 -5.43 -13.97
N TYR A 293 3.27 -6.37 -13.04
CA TYR A 293 4.32 -6.63 -12.06
C TYR A 293 5.28 -7.70 -12.54
N PHE A 294 6.54 -7.54 -12.14
CA PHE A 294 7.60 -8.51 -12.35
C PHE A 294 8.31 -8.84 -11.03
N ALA A 295 8.67 -10.11 -10.86
CA ALA A 295 9.51 -10.57 -9.77
C ALA A 295 10.54 -11.61 -10.28
N HIS A 296 11.73 -11.54 -9.70
CA HIS A 296 12.77 -12.55 -9.79
C HIS A 296 13.12 -12.99 -8.35
N MET A 297 12.57 -14.14 -7.94
CA MET A 297 12.72 -14.71 -6.60
C MET A 297 12.98 -16.21 -6.72
N ASN A 298 13.98 -16.71 -6.00
CA ASN A 298 14.29 -18.14 -5.97
C ASN A 298 13.39 -18.85 -4.96
N MET A 299 12.22 -19.33 -5.43
CA MET A 299 11.22 -20.02 -4.62
C MET A 299 11.36 -21.55 -4.67
N GLY A 300 12.37 -22.08 -5.37
CA GLY A 300 12.63 -23.52 -5.44
C GLY A 300 12.11 -24.28 -6.65
N GLN A 301 12.06 -25.61 -6.51
CA GLN A 301 11.79 -26.55 -7.61
C GLN A 301 10.31 -26.93 -7.76
N THR A 302 9.51 -26.77 -6.70
CA THR A 302 8.08 -27.13 -6.68
C THR A 302 7.26 -25.88 -6.44
N GLN A 303 7.06 -25.10 -7.48
CA GLN A 303 6.29 -23.86 -7.43
C GLN A 303 4.88 -24.14 -7.93
N ASP A 304 3.93 -24.18 -7.01
CA ASP A 304 2.51 -24.26 -7.34
C ASP A 304 1.88 -22.88 -7.14
N ILE A 305 1.23 -22.35 -8.18
CA ILE A 305 0.39 -21.15 -8.03
C ILE A 305 -0.98 -21.60 -7.55
N GLU A 306 -1.32 -21.18 -6.34
CA GLU A 306 -2.63 -21.39 -5.75
C GLU A 306 -3.44 -20.10 -5.94
N GLN A 307 -4.33 -20.13 -6.93
CA GLN A 307 -5.34 -19.09 -7.16
C GLN A 307 -6.73 -19.66 -6.87
N VAL A 308 -7.50 -18.98 -6.02
CA VAL A 308 -8.86 -19.44 -5.69
C VAL A 308 -9.86 -18.83 -6.67
N PHE A 309 -10.40 -19.67 -7.54
CA PHE A 309 -11.63 -19.35 -8.26
C PHE A 309 -12.82 -19.54 -7.29
N PRO A 310 -13.71 -18.54 -7.08
CA PRO A 310 -14.14 -17.53 -8.06
C PRO A 310 -13.67 -16.08 -7.80
N VAL A 311 -12.71 -15.83 -6.90
CA VAL A 311 -12.28 -14.48 -6.52
C VAL A 311 -10.85 -14.25 -6.99
N PRO A 312 -10.61 -13.83 -8.25
CA PRO A 312 -9.29 -13.68 -8.83
C PRO A 312 -8.55 -12.43 -8.32
N ASP A 313 -8.69 -12.10 -7.04
CA ASP A 313 -8.12 -10.90 -6.41
C ASP A 313 -6.88 -11.19 -5.60
N TRP A 314 -6.52 -12.47 -5.45
CA TRP A 314 -5.32 -12.88 -4.75
C TRP A 314 -4.77 -14.19 -5.30
N PHE A 315 -3.47 -14.42 -5.09
CA PHE A 315 -2.82 -15.71 -5.30
C PHE A 315 -1.71 -15.94 -4.28
N ALA A 316 -1.36 -17.20 -4.10
CA ALA A 316 -0.15 -17.62 -3.41
C ALA A 316 0.78 -18.34 -4.38
N VAL A 317 2.08 -18.13 -4.25
CA VAL A 317 3.11 -18.93 -4.92
C VAL A 317 4.16 -19.30 -3.89
N GLY A 318 4.50 -20.58 -3.83
CA GLY A 318 5.42 -21.09 -2.85
C GLY A 318 5.86 -22.49 -3.18
N SER A 319 6.74 -23.02 -2.33
CA SER A 319 7.14 -24.40 -2.37
C SER A 319 6.93 -25.05 -1.02
N THR A 320 6.35 -26.24 -1.04
CA THR A 320 6.04 -27.05 0.15
C THR A 320 7.27 -27.67 0.80
N ALA A 321 8.44 -27.58 0.15
CA ALA A 321 9.69 -28.05 0.73
C ALA A 321 10.41 -26.92 1.52
N PRO A 322 10.89 -27.17 2.74
CA PRO A 322 11.82 -26.24 3.39
C PRO A 322 13.17 -26.22 2.66
N PRO A 323 13.92 -25.10 2.63
CA PRO A 323 13.68 -23.79 3.25
C PRO A 323 13.10 -22.76 2.26
N TYR A 324 12.24 -23.18 1.32
CA TYR A 324 11.81 -22.30 0.25
C TYR A 324 10.87 -21.20 0.76
N ALA A 325 11.02 -19.98 0.23
CA ALA A 325 10.12 -18.89 0.55
C ALA A 325 8.76 -19.07 -0.15
N ALA A 326 7.73 -18.42 0.40
CA ALA A 326 6.44 -18.24 -0.25
C ALA A 326 6.09 -16.76 -0.35
N TYR A 327 5.37 -16.40 -1.41
CA TYR A 327 4.97 -15.05 -1.75
C TYR A 327 3.47 -15.02 -2.04
N GLY A 328 2.79 -14.04 -1.47
CA GLY A 328 1.37 -13.82 -1.69
C GLY A 328 1.10 -12.44 -2.24
N LEU A 329 0.14 -12.35 -3.14
CA LEU A 329 -0.45 -11.07 -3.53
C LEU A 329 -1.95 -11.12 -3.22
N ALA A 330 -2.46 -10.06 -2.62
CA ALA A 330 -3.90 -9.75 -2.62
C ALA A 330 -4.12 -8.32 -3.11
N THR A 331 -5.22 -8.05 -3.82
CA THR A 331 -5.47 -6.74 -4.42
C THR A 331 -6.97 -6.41 -4.51
N ASN A 332 -7.30 -5.14 -4.72
CA ASN A 332 -8.68 -4.70 -5.00
C ASN A 332 -9.04 -4.77 -6.49
N LEU A 333 -8.08 -5.09 -7.36
CA LEU A 333 -8.28 -5.23 -8.80
C LEU A 333 -8.15 -6.70 -9.19
N HIS A 334 -8.97 -7.18 -10.12
CA HIS A 334 -8.84 -8.55 -10.60
C HIS A 334 -7.48 -8.78 -11.26
N ILE A 335 -6.90 -9.94 -10.95
CA ILE A 335 -5.69 -10.45 -11.55
C ILE A 335 -6.08 -11.11 -12.87
N GLU A 336 -5.72 -10.46 -13.97
CA GLU A 336 -6.06 -10.89 -15.32
C GLU A 336 -5.25 -12.11 -15.75
N ALA A 337 -3.95 -12.08 -15.46
CA ALA A 337 -3.01 -13.11 -15.86
C ALA A 337 -1.88 -13.25 -14.85
N ILE A 338 -1.40 -14.47 -14.68
CA ILE A 338 -0.20 -14.81 -13.93
C ILE A 338 0.66 -15.68 -14.85
N ALA A 339 1.94 -15.34 -14.99
CA ALA A 339 2.88 -16.09 -15.78
C ALA A 339 4.01 -16.60 -14.89
N HIS A 340 4.09 -17.93 -14.76
CA HIS A 340 5.17 -18.64 -14.10
C HIS A 340 5.33 -20.02 -14.75
N PRO A 341 6.55 -20.43 -15.14
CA PRO A 341 7.77 -19.61 -15.20
C PRO A 341 7.67 -18.51 -16.27
N TYR A 342 8.05 -17.28 -15.94
CA TYR A 342 8.12 -16.18 -16.90
C TYR A 342 9.36 -16.34 -17.79
N GLU A 343 9.18 -16.32 -19.12
CA GLU A 343 10.23 -16.57 -20.12
C GLU A 343 11.00 -17.88 -19.90
N GLY A 344 10.36 -18.89 -19.31
CA GLY A 344 10.96 -20.20 -19.04
C GLY A 344 11.95 -20.22 -17.87
N ASN A 345 12.12 -19.12 -17.12
CA ASN A 345 12.93 -19.10 -15.92
C ASN A 345 12.06 -19.39 -14.67
N PRO A 346 12.31 -20.47 -13.91
CA PRO A 346 11.52 -20.83 -12.74
C PRO A 346 11.59 -19.79 -11.62
N SER A 347 12.66 -19.02 -11.52
CA SER A 347 12.77 -17.95 -10.51
C SER A 347 12.04 -16.66 -10.94
N ARG A 348 11.49 -16.58 -12.16
CA ARG A 348 10.79 -15.38 -12.64
C ARG A 348 9.31 -15.63 -12.72
N PHE A 349 8.53 -14.67 -12.26
CA PHE A 349 7.09 -14.64 -12.44
C PHE A 349 6.59 -13.22 -12.65
N SER A 350 5.50 -13.09 -13.37
CA SER A 350 4.82 -11.82 -13.61
C SER A 350 3.32 -11.98 -13.41
N TRP A 351 2.65 -10.87 -13.13
CA TRP A 351 1.19 -10.83 -13.08
C TRP A 351 0.66 -9.49 -13.55
N GLN A 352 -0.53 -9.53 -14.13
CA GLN A 352 -1.21 -8.36 -14.68
C GLN A 352 -2.51 -8.11 -13.91
N LEU A 353 -2.73 -6.86 -13.52
CA LEU A 353 -3.97 -6.41 -12.91
C LEU A 353 -4.84 -5.69 -13.95
N LEU A 354 -6.14 -5.94 -13.91
CA LEU A 354 -7.10 -5.22 -14.74
C LEU A 354 -7.07 -3.71 -14.43
N PRO A 355 -7.40 -2.85 -15.42
CA PRO A 355 -7.39 -1.41 -15.21
C PRO A 355 -8.33 -0.92 -14.11
N GLY A 356 -7.85 0.00 -13.27
CA GLY A 356 -8.63 0.71 -12.25
C GLY A 356 -8.09 2.12 -12.01
N ASN A 357 -8.83 2.97 -11.31
CA ASN A 357 -8.37 4.32 -10.94
C ASN A 357 -7.41 4.34 -9.74
N TYR A 358 -7.34 3.21 -9.03
CA TYR A 358 -6.57 3.04 -7.82
C TYR A 358 -6.36 1.55 -7.58
N ALA A 359 -5.14 1.17 -7.24
CA ALA A 359 -4.79 -0.19 -6.86
C ALA A 359 -4.31 -0.20 -5.41
N LYS A 360 -4.79 -1.14 -4.61
CA LYS A 360 -4.30 -1.46 -3.28
C LYS A 360 -3.90 -2.93 -3.29
N CYS A 361 -2.61 -3.18 -3.11
CA CYS A 361 -2.01 -4.49 -3.10
C CYS A 361 -1.47 -4.80 -1.71
N LEU A 362 -1.57 -6.04 -1.29
CA LEU A 362 -0.87 -6.62 -0.16
C LEU A 362 0.17 -7.59 -0.71
N HIS A 363 1.42 -7.39 -0.32
CA HIS A 363 2.54 -8.24 -0.68
C HIS A 363 2.98 -9.01 0.57
N MET A 364 2.68 -10.31 0.60
CA MET A 364 2.90 -11.16 1.74
C MET A 364 4.13 -12.02 1.55
N PHE A 365 4.93 -12.15 2.62
CA PHE A 365 6.14 -12.92 2.61
C PHE A 365 6.10 -13.98 3.68
N MET A 366 6.52 -15.18 3.34
CA MET A 366 6.62 -16.28 4.28
C MET A 366 7.87 -17.10 4.05
N ARG A 367 8.41 -17.63 5.15
CA ARG A 367 9.46 -18.65 5.12
C ARG A 367 8.78 -19.99 5.26
N ASP A 368 9.12 -20.91 4.38
CA ASP A 368 8.40 -22.17 4.18
C ASP A 368 6.96 -21.90 3.70
N GLN A 369 6.38 -22.79 2.90
CA GLN A 369 4.94 -22.75 2.62
C GLN A 369 4.26 -23.64 3.66
N PRO A 370 3.77 -23.10 4.80
CA PRO A 370 2.93 -23.89 5.67
C PRO A 370 1.62 -24.20 4.94
N GLU A 371 1.02 -25.33 5.33
CA GLU A 371 -0.34 -25.67 4.95
C GLU A 371 -1.28 -24.47 5.25
N GLY A 372 -2.03 -24.02 4.23
CA GLY A 372 -2.98 -22.91 4.35
C GLY A 372 -2.42 -21.49 4.14
N PHE A 373 -1.25 -21.33 3.53
CA PHE A 373 -0.72 -19.99 3.19
C PHE A 373 -1.65 -19.21 2.25
N ASP A 374 -2.26 -19.87 1.27
CA ASP A 374 -3.30 -19.34 0.38
C ASP A 374 -4.51 -18.80 1.17
N ALA A 375 -5.03 -19.60 2.10
CA ALA A 375 -6.15 -19.22 2.97
C ALA A 375 -5.79 -18.00 3.84
N ARG A 376 -4.53 -17.93 4.30
CA ARG A 376 -4.03 -16.77 5.05
C ARG A 376 -4.03 -15.51 4.19
N ILE A 377 -3.57 -15.57 2.93
CA ILE A 377 -3.63 -14.44 2.00
C ILE A 377 -5.07 -14.02 1.73
N GLY A 378 -5.97 -14.98 1.45
CA GLY A 378 -7.39 -14.72 1.23
C GLY A 378 -8.06 -14.07 2.46
N HIS A 379 -7.67 -14.47 3.67
CA HIS A 379 -8.13 -13.82 4.90
C HIS A 379 -7.66 -12.36 4.99
N PHE A 380 -6.37 -12.10 4.73
CA PHE A 380 -5.82 -10.73 4.71
C PHE A 380 -6.42 -9.86 3.60
N TRP A 381 -6.70 -10.43 2.42
CA TRP A 381 -7.42 -9.76 1.36
C TRP A 381 -8.77 -9.23 1.87
N TYR A 382 -9.54 -10.11 2.52
CA TYR A 382 -10.84 -9.73 3.05
C TYR A 382 -10.72 -8.65 4.14
N GLU A 383 -9.79 -8.81 5.09
CA GLU A 383 -9.67 -7.91 6.24
C GLU A 383 -9.01 -6.56 5.95
N LEU A 384 -8.12 -6.47 4.96
CA LEU A 384 -7.34 -5.26 4.72
C LEU A 384 -7.72 -4.54 3.43
N ILE A 385 -8.40 -5.23 2.51
CA ILE A 385 -8.70 -4.70 1.17
C ILE A 385 -10.21 -4.69 0.91
N TYR A 386 -10.89 -5.84 0.96
CA TYR A 386 -12.29 -5.94 0.55
C TYR A 386 -13.27 -5.35 1.57
N GLY A 387 -13.19 -5.79 2.83
CA GLY A 387 -14.04 -5.35 3.92
C GLY A 387 -13.22 -4.91 5.13
N PRO A 388 -12.39 -3.85 5.04
CA PRO A 388 -11.59 -3.38 6.16
C PRO A 388 -12.45 -2.81 7.30
N LEU A 389 -11.87 -2.74 8.50
CA LEU A 389 -12.47 -1.97 9.59
C LEU A 389 -12.58 -0.50 9.18
N LYS A 390 -13.73 0.11 9.47
CA LYS A 390 -14.00 1.51 9.15
C LYS A 390 -14.27 2.30 10.41
N ALA A 391 -14.02 3.60 10.34
CA ALA A 391 -14.53 4.52 11.35
C ALA A 391 -14.86 5.88 10.75
N GLU A 392 -15.85 6.53 11.35
CA GLU A 392 -16.31 7.87 10.99
C GLU A 392 -16.63 8.69 12.24
N ILE A 393 -16.70 10.01 12.09
CA ILE A 393 -17.10 10.88 13.20
C ILE A 393 -18.57 10.65 13.50
N TYR A 394 -18.85 10.25 14.73
CA TYR A 394 -20.20 10.12 15.22
C TYR A 394 -20.81 11.52 15.42
N GLN A 395 -21.98 11.73 14.82
CA GLN A 395 -22.81 12.92 15.02
C GLN A 395 -24.18 12.46 15.53
N ASP A 396 -24.63 12.98 16.67
CA ASP A 396 -26.01 12.76 17.10
C ASP A 396 -26.94 13.35 16.04
N ALA A 397 -27.80 12.51 15.44
CA ALA A 397 -28.85 13.00 14.58
C ALA A 397 -29.74 13.93 15.42
N GLU A 398 -29.89 15.19 15.01
CA GLU A 398 -30.82 16.12 15.65
C GLU A 398 -32.24 15.50 15.59
N VAL A 399 -32.68 14.93 16.71
CA VAL A 399 -34.06 14.49 16.87
C VAL A 399 -34.92 15.75 16.89
N LYS A 400 -35.45 16.13 15.73
CA LYS A 400 -36.52 17.12 15.62
C LYS A 400 -37.77 16.51 16.24
N ILE A 401 -37.89 16.58 17.56
CA ILE A 401 -39.15 16.31 18.26
C ILE A 401 -40.12 17.38 17.80
N PRO A 402 -41.21 17.04 17.06
CA PRO A 402 -42.22 18.03 16.75
C PRO A 402 -42.90 18.37 18.07
N LEU A 403 -42.67 19.58 18.56
CA LEU A 403 -43.48 20.16 19.63
C LEU A 403 -44.93 20.23 19.12
N LYS A 404 -45.75 19.23 19.49
CA LYS A 404 -47.20 19.34 19.43
C LYS A 404 -47.57 20.50 20.36
N LYS A 405 -47.94 21.64 19.77
CA LYS A 405 -48.62 22.72 20.50
C LYS A 405 -49.99 22.18 20.94
N CYS A 406 -50.19 22.08 22.26
CA CYS A 406 -51.51 21.99 22.86
C CYS A 406 -52.25 23.33 22.73
#